data_AF-A0A9X3P901-F1
#
_entry.id   AF-A0A9X3P901-F1
#
_cell.length_a   1.000
_cell.length_b   1.000
_cell.length_c   1.000
_cell.angle_alpha   90.00
_cell.angle_beta   90.00
_cell.angle_gamma   90.00
#
_symmetry.space_group_name_H-M   'P 1'
#
loop_
_entity.id
_entity.type
_entity.pdbx_description
1 polymer ?
#
loop_
_entity_poly.entity_id
_entity_poly.type
_entity_poly.pdbx_seq_one_letter_code
_entity_poly.pdbx_strand_id
1 'polypeptide(L)'
;MLRKTRAAGALVAALALAAAAACSDDAKGGGGDAASDGESAEFEAPRLVDMVNESNRLLYELESAEGRIVQACLEDGGFTVHDQWQFWISEPEEQDELYGADDWGSWLPSVEEASKYGLGAWMHAEGADPDEVDEYADYKGYELESGLTGEGPEGAGMPDNSAFEALDPQEQYDWYVAYQGEAAALDEHGYLIGEEGEVASDDDEIYTGDEFAYVQPEPGGCLREMIDALYDDLRLVEDPEGSKVRGAYWHYRPVNPVDDFANAEDSQIMYDEAIAPVQVELVDCLAEHGLHGWEFDEEGSLPISDYFYELYEGTADVHDHPNLPDDAPTDFEGKKAFEIAFAVELAECGDETGFRETAEQAWADSQEAFYVSIETATYAWQEGVRAILTKAQEALQS
;
A
#
# COMPACT_ATOMS: atom_id res chain seq x y z
N MET A 1 37.26 -26.52 20.59
CA MET A 1 38.61 -26.17 20.09
C MET A 1 38.54 -24.75 19.54
N LEU A 2 38.77 -23.71 20.35
CA LEU A 2 40.03 -23.00 20.57
C LEU A 2 40.71 -22.42 19.30
N ARG A 3 40.63 -21.08 19.20
CA ARG A 3 41.53 -20.06 18.62
C ARG A 3 40.90 -19.26 17.46
N LYS A 4 41.01 -17.92 17.35
CA LYS A 4 41.67 -16.87 18.14
C LYS A 4 41.23 -15.52 17.55
N THR A 5 40.88 -14.57 18.40
CA THR A 5 40.87 -13.13 18.10
C THR A 5 42.30 -12.61 17.82
N ARG A 6 42.42 -11.68 16.87
CA ARG A 6 43.44 -10.61 16.88
C ARG A 6 42.82 -9.31 16.37
N ALA A 7 42.89 -8.31 17.24
CA ALA A 7 42.52 -6.92 17.03
C ALA A 7 43.62 -6.12 16.30
N ALA A 8 43.21 -4.90 15.93
CA ALA A 8 43.96 -3.62 15.92
C ALA A 8 44.34 -3.03 14.55
N GLY A 9 43.62 -1.97 14.14
CA GLY A 9 44.07 -0.59 14.43
C GLY A 9 44.37 0.33 13.24
N ALA A 10 43.61 1.44 13.14
CA ALA A 10 43.96 2.84 12.75
C ALA A 10 42.66 3.52 12.24
N LEU A 11 42.03 4.57 12.80
CA LEU A 11 42.39 5.80 13.52
C LEU A 11 43.00 6.93 12.66
N VAL A 12 42.13 7.72 12.00
CA VAL A 12 42.26 9.16 11.65
C VAL A 12 40.82 9.70 11.48
N ALA A 13 40.20 10.38 12.46
CA ALA A 13 40.29 11.80 12.86
C ALA A 13 39.47 12.78 12.01
N ALA A 14 38.26 13.08 12.51
CA ALA A 14 37.58 14.37 12.72
C ALA A 14 37.88 15.59 11.83
N LEU A 15 36.81 16.16 11.27
CA LEU A 15 36.60 17.58 10.94
C LEU A 15 35.10 17.87 11.14
N ALA A 16 34.69 18.34 12.32
CA ALA A 16 34.50 19.75 12.67
C ALA A 16 33.12 20.32 12.27
N LEU A 17 32.08 19.92 13.03
CA LEU A 17 30.84 20.70 13.19
C LEU A 17 31.16 21.93 14.04
N ALA A 18 31.24 23.09 13.40
CA ALA A 18 31.34 24.38 14.08
C ALA A 18 29.92 24.89 14.38
N ALA A 19 29.49 24.66 15.62
CA ALA A 19 28.44 25.45 16.24
C ALA A 19 28.91 26.90 16.39
N ALA A 20 28.21 27.83 15.75
CA ALA A 20 28.31 29.25 16.06
C ALA A 20 27.17 29.62 17.02
N ALA A 21 27.35 29.25 18.30
CA ALA A 21 26.74 29.97 19.39
C ALA A 21 27.55 31.26 19.63
N ALA A 22 27.00 32.39 19.22
CA ALA A 22 27.51 33.70 19.62
C ALA A 22 26.55 34.32 20.63
N CYS A 23 26.94 34.24 21.89
CA CYS A 23 26.37 34.98 23.01
C CYS A 23 26.43 36.49 22.76
N SER A 24 25.34 37.19 23.05
CA SER A 24 25.40 38.55 23.60
C SER A 24 24.65 38.56 24.93
N ASP A 25 25.44 38.39 25.99
CA ASP A 25 25.07 38.62 27.39
C ASP A 25 25.22 40.13 27.67
N ASP A 26 24.16 40.78 28.17
CA ASP A 26 24.11 41.82 29.20
C ASP A 26 22.95 42.81 28.99
N ALA A 27 21.87 42.67 29.76
CA ALA A 27 21.32 43.76 30.58
C ALA A 27 20.00 43.36 31.27
N LYS A 28 20.12 43.11 32.59
CA LYS A 28 19.13 43.33 33.65
C LYS A 28 17.77 43.94 33.24
N GLY A 29 16.72 43.17 33.55
CA GLY A 29 15.59 43.68 34.33
C GLY A 29 14.25 43.71 33.60
N GLY A 30 13.28 42.99 34.15
CA GLY A 30 11.86 43.16 33.86
C GLY A 30 11.17 41.83 33.67
N GLY A 31 10.36 41.43 34.65
CA GLY A 31 9.39 40.37 34.46
C GLY A 31 8.46 40.75 33.31
N GLY A 32 8.35 39.86 32.35
CA GLY A 32 7.42 39.92 31.24
C GLY A 32 7.13 38.49 30.85
N ASP A 33 5.84 38.15 30.80
CA ASP A 33 5.32 36.87 30.35
C ASP A 33 6.04 36.44 29.07
N ALA A 34 6.87 35.40 29.18
CA ALA A 34 7.33 34.66 28.03
C ALA A 34 6.14 33.83 27.57
N ALA A 35 5.27 34.47 26.78
CA ALA A 35 4.54 33.75 25.75
C ALA A 35 5.60 33.00 24.94
N SER A 36 5.55 31.69 25.06
CA SER A 36 6.13 30.79 24.08
C SER A 36 5.38 31.05 22.79
N ASP A 37 5.81 32.06 22.02
CA ASP A 37 5.63 32.08 20.57
C ASP A 37 6.54 30.98 20.01
N GLY A 38 6.21 29.73 20.37
CA GLY A 38 6.50 28.59 19.54
C GLY A 38 5.53 28.74 18.40
N GLU A 39 5.98 29.39 17.34
CA GLU A 39 5.49 29.16 15.99
C GLU A 39 5.67 27.63 15.81
N SER A 40 4.66 26.86 16.22
CA SER A 40 4.51 25.48 15.82
C SER A 40 4.69 25.52 14.32
N ALA A 41 5.71 24.84 13.80
CA ALA A 41 5.88 24.68 12.36
C ALA A 41 4.50 24.38 11.80
N GLU A 42 3.95 25.34 11.06
CA GLU A 42 2.59 25.25 10.57
C GLU A 42 2.59 24.01 9.69
N PHE A 43 1.89 22.96 10.12
CA PHE A 43 1.85 21.65 9.50
C PHE A 43 1.92 21.79 7.97
N GLU A 44 3.01 21.31 7.38
CA GLU A 44 3.34 21.61 5.97
C GLU A 44 2.54 20.75 4.98
N ALA A 45 1.50 20.05 5.46
CA ALA A 45 0.74 19.08 4.70
C ALA A 45 0.25 19.56 3.33
N PRO A 46 -0.29 20.78 3.13
CA PRO A 46 -0.73 21.19 1.80
C PRO A 46 0.37 21.08 0.74
N ARG A 47 1.61 21.41 1.09
CA ARG A 47 2.75 21.30 0.15
C ARG A 47 3.14 19.83 -0.09
N LEU A 48 3.07 19.00 0.94
CA LEU A 48 3.40 17.58 0.83
C LEU A 48 2.32 16.83 0.00
N VAL A 49 1.04 17.17 0.20
CA VAL A 49 -0.07 16.69 -0.63
C VAL A 49 0.13 17.08 -2.09
N ASP A 50 0.44 18.35 -2.36
CA ASP A 50 0.75 18.82 -3.72
C ASP A 50 1.93 18.03 -4.34
N MET A 51 2.94 17.68 -3.54
CA MET A 51 4.08 16.87 -3.99
C MET A 51 3.64 15.45 -4.36
N VAL A 52 2.84 14.78 -3.53
CA VAL A 52 2.34 13.42 -3.80
C VAL A 52 1.43 13.41 -5.03
N ASN A 53 0.47 14.33 -5.12
CA ASN A 53 -0.42 14.46 -6.27
C ASN A 53 0.34 14.73 -7.58
N GLU A 54 1.37 15.58 -7.54
CA GLU A 54 2.22 15.80 -8.70
C GLU A 54 3.01 14.55 -9.10
N SER A 55 3.48 13.76 -8.13
CA SER A 55 4.15 12.49 -8.42
C SER A 55 3.21 11.50 -9.09
N ASN A 56 1.98 11.34 -8.58
CA ASN A 56 0.95 10.47 -9.16
C ASN A 56 0.59 10.91 -10.58
N ARG A 57 0.37 12.21 -10.79
CA ARG A 57 0.10 12.77 -12.13
C ARG A 57 1.24 12.50 -13.11
N LEU A 58 2.49 12.71 -12.70
CA LEU A 58 3.65 12.48 -13.56
C LEU A 58 3.82 11.00 -13.89
N LEU A 59 3.52 10.09 -12.95
CA LEU A 59 3.54 8.65 -13.21
C LEU A 59 2.46 8.28 -14.25
N TYR A 60 1.24 8.75 -14.06
CA TYR A 60 0.15 8.54 -15.03
C TYR A 60 0.49 9.06 -16.43
N GLU A 61 1.03 10.28 -16.53
CA GLU A 61 1.48 10.85 -17.81
C GLU A 61 2.59 10.01 -18.45
N LEU A 62 3.52 9.50 -17.64
CA LEU A 62 4.65 8.69 -18.10
C LEU A 62 4.16 7.35 -18.66
N GLU A 63 3.37 6.61 -17.89
CA GLU A 63 2.81 5.32 -18.31
C GLU A 63 1.94 5.47 -19.56
N SER A 64 1.13 6.54 -19.63
CA SER A 64 0.35 6.87 -20.82
C SER A 64 1.23 7.13 -22.05
N ALA A 65 2.38 7.80 -21.86
CA ALA A 65 3.32 8.05 -22.94
C ALA A 65 4.06 6.77 -23.39
N GLU A 66 4.46 5.92 -22.44
CA GLU A 66 5.05 4.60 -22.71
C GLU A 66 4.10 3.73 -23.53
N GLY A 67 2.85 3.58 -23.07
CA GLY A 67 1.82 2.79 -23.75
C GLY A 67 1.61 3.26 -25.20
N ARG A 68 1.58 4.57 -25.44
CA ARG A 68 1.46 5.13 -26.79
C ARG A 68 2.66 4.85 -27.68
N ILE A 69 3.88 4.83 -27.14
CA ILE A 69 5.09 4.48 -27.90
C ILE A 69 5.03 3.00 -28.31
N VAL A 70 4.69 2.13 -27.36
CA VAL A 70 4.55 0.69 -27.63
C VAL A 70 3.44 0.43 -28.65
N GLN A 71 2.28 1.07 -28.50
CA GLN A 71 1.18 0.96 -29.45
C GLN A 71 1.57 1.40 -30.86
N ALA A 72 2.29 2.51 -31.00
CA ALA A 72 2.78 2.98 -32.30
C ALA A 72 3.73 1.97 -32.96
N CYS A 73 4.65 1.39 -32.18
CA CYS A 73 5.54 0.33 -32.66
C CYS A 73 4.77 -0.92 -33.12
N LEU A 74 3.78 -1.36 -32.34
CA LEU A 74 2.93 -2.50 -32.69
C LEU A 74 2.15 -2.25 -33.99
N GLU A 75 1.59 -1.05 -34.16
CA GLU A 75 0.85 -0.67 -35.36
C GLU A 75 1.75 -0.61 -36.60
N ASP A 76 2.98 -0.12 -36.46
CA ASP A 76 4.00 -0.17 -37.51
C ASP A 76 4.40 -1.60 -37.88
N GLY A 77 4.36 -2.51 -36.90
CA GLY A 77 4.49 -3.97 -37.08
C GLY A 77 3.27 -4.64 -37.75
N GLY A 78 2.15 -3.91 -37.89
CA GLY A 78 0.91 -4.40 -38.48
C GLY A 78 -0.13 -4.94 -37.49
N PHE A 79 0.11 -4.81 -36.18
CA PHE A 79 -0.82 -5.20 -35.12
C PHE A 79 -1.78 -4.03 -34.84
N THR A 80 -2.97 -4.06 -35.45
CA THR A 80 -3.97 -2.98 -35.31
C THR A 80 -5.10 -3.27 -34.32
N VAL A 81 -5.10 -4.46 -33.73
CA VAL A 81 -6.01 -4.85 -32.65
C VAL A 81 -5.14 -5.07 -31.43
N HIS A 82 -5.44 -4.38 -30.33
CA HIS A 82 -4.60 -4.31 -29.15
C HIS A 82 -5.32 -4.88 -27.94
N ASP A 83 -4.58 -5.57 -27.09
CA ASP A 83 -5.04 -5.94 -25.76
C ASP A 83 -5.20 -4.66 -24.93
N GLN A 84 -6.44 -4.22 -24.74
CA GLN A 84 -6.72 -2.97 -24.04
C GLN A 84 -6.33 -3.04 -22.57
N TRP A 85 -6.25 -4.24 -21.98
CA TRP A 85 -5.79 -4.40 -20.61
C TRP A 85 -4.34 -3.98 -20.43
N GLN A 86 -3.48 -4.17 -21.43
CA GLN A 86 -2.06 -3.80 -21.38
C GLN A 86 -1.82 -2.29 -21.46
N PHE A 87 -2.84 -1.53 -21.86
CA PHE A 87 -2.77 -0.07 -21.98
C PHE A 87 -3.77 0.65 -21.07
N TRP A 88 -4.47 -0.10 -20.22
CA TRP A 88 -5.40 0.46 -19.29
C TRP A 88 -4.66 1.04 -18.11
N ILE A 89 -4.74 2.36 -17.98
CA ILE A 89 -4.14 3.12 -16.90
C ILE A 89 -5.26 4.01 -16.35
N SER A 90 -5.52 3.91 -15.05
CA SER A 90 -6.48 4.76 -14.37
C SER A 90 -5.83 6.11 -14.06
N GLU A 91 -6.55 7.20 -14.35
CA GLU A 91 -6.14 8.52 -13.87
C GLU A 91 -6.20 8.51 -12.34
N PRO A 92 -5.09 8.84 -11.65
CA PRO A 92 -5.08 8.85 -10.20
C PRO A 92 -6.00 9.96 -9.69
N GLU A 93 -6.78 9.67 -8.65
CA GLU A 93 -7.54 10.69 -7.95
C GLU A 93 -6.58 11.61 -7.19
N GLU A 94 -6.85 12.92 -7.22
CA GLU A 94 -6.10 13.88 -6.39
C GLU A 94 -6.49 13.66 -4.93
N GLN A 95 -5.48 13.49 -4.08
CA GLN A 95 -5.66 13.35 -2.65
C GLN A 95 -5.82 14.75 -2.04
N ASP A 96 -6.77 14.90 -1.10
CA ASP A 96 -6.94 16.14 -0.34
C ASP A 96 -6.03 16.18 0.90
N GLU A 97 -5.56 15.03 1.35
CA GLU A 97 -4.75 14.82 2.55
C GLU A 97 -3.70 13.71 2.32
N LEU A 98 -2.63 13.71 3.11
CA LEU A 98 -1.55 12.71 3.00
C LEU A 98 -1.96 11.33 3.50
N TYR A 99 -3.00 11.28 4.34
CA TYR A 99 -3.47 10.10 5.03
C TYR A 99 -4.95 10.27 5.38
N GLY A 100 -5.71 9.19 5.26
CA GLY A 100 -7.11 9.13 5.65
C GLY A 100 -7.32 8.48 7.01
N ALA A 101 -8.54 8.59 7.56
CA ALA A 101 -8.94 7.84 8.74
C ALA A 101 -8.91 6.31 8.52
N ASP A 102 -9.01 5.90 7.25
CA ASP A 102 -9.00 4.49 6.86
C ASP A 102 -7.67 3.78 7.16
N ASP A 103 -6.59 4.55 7.30
CA ASP A 103 -5.23 4.04 7.43
C ASP A 103 -4.82 3.64 8.86
N TRP A 104 -5.52 4.13 9.89
CA TRP A 104 -5.11 3.92 11.30
C TRP A 104 -6.28 3.60 12.26
N GLY A 105 -7.52 3.93 11.89
CA GLY A 105 -8.65 3.93 12.83
C GLY A 105 -9.97 3.36 12.30
N SER A 106 -10.02 2.88 11.05
CA SER A 106 -11.26 2.35 10.42
C SER A 106 -11.93 1.22 11.20
N TRP A 107 -11.15 0.45 11.96
CA TRP A 107 -11.62 -0.66 12.78
C TRP A 107 -12.24 -0.23 14.13
N LEU A 108 -11.98 1.01 14.58
CA LEU A 108 -12.45 1.52 15.88
C LEU A 108 -13.55 2.57 15.70
N PRO A 109 -14.83 2.16 15.55
CA PRO A 109 -15.95 3.08 15.32
C PRO A 109 -16.14 4.03 16.51
N SER A 110 -16.77 5.18 16.26
CA SER A 110 -17.26 6.04 17.35
C SER A 110 -18.35 5.31 18.18
N VAL A 111 -18.58 5.71 19.43
CA VAL A 111 -19.65 5.12 20.24
C VAL A 111 -21.02 5.26 19.57
N GLU A 112 -21.29 6.38 18.89
CA GLU A 112 -22.52 6.59 18.14
C GLU A 112 -22.64 5.59 16.97
N GLU A 113 -21.59 5.46 16.16
CA GLU A 113 -21.53 4.50 15.05
C GLU A 113 -21.66 3.06 15.54
N ALA A 114 -20.87 2.68 16.54
CA ALA A 114 -20.89 1.35 17.16
C ALA A 114 -22.28 0.99 17.68
N SER A 115 -22.98 1.94 18.31
CA SER A 115 -24.33 1.73 18.84
C SER A 115 -25.39 1.49 17.75
N LYS A 116 -25.15 2.02 16.53
CA LYS A 116 -26.07 1.94 15.40
C LYS A 116 -25.78 0.74 14.51
N TYR A 117 -24.50 0.50 14.23
CA TYR A 117 -24.07 -0.44 13.20
C TYR A 117 -23.12 -1.54 13.69
N GLY A 118 -22.64 -1.48 14.93
CA GLY A 118 -21.61 -2.41 15.40
C GLY A 118 -20.28 -2.19 14.67
N LEU A 119 -19.64 -3.29 14.28
CA LEU A 119 -18.39 -3.30 13.49
C LEU A 119 -18.65 -3.53 12.00
N GLY A 120 -19.90 -3.85 11.62
CA GLY A 120 -20.32 -4.07 10.24
C GLY A 120 -20.17 -5.52 9.76
N ALA A 121 -19.59 -6.43 10.56
CA ALA A 121 -19.35 -7.81 10.13
C ALA A 121 -20.65 -8.54 9.76
N TRP A 122 -21.75 -8.23 10.46
CA TRP A 122 -23.09 -8.73 10.16
C TRP A 122 -23.56 -8.48 8.73
N MET A 123 -23.05 -7.47 8.02
CA MET A 123 -23.53 -7.12 6.68
C MET A 123 -23.26 -8.22 5.64
N HIS A 124 -22.22 -9.04 5.88
CA HIS A 124 -21.82 -10.13 5.00
C HIS A 124 -22.45 -11.48 5.39
N ALA A 125 -23.13 -11.56 6.53
CA ALA A 125 -23.61 -12.80 7.09
C ALA A 125 -24.97 -13.24 6.50
N GLU A 126 -25.21 -14.55 6.48
CA GLU A 126 -26.54 -15.09 6.13
C GLU A 126 -27.61 -14.57 7.11
N GLY A 127 -28.66 -13.95 6.56
CA GLY A 127 -29.78 -13.41 7.33
C GLY A 127 -29.79 -11.89 7.46
N ALA A 128 -28.76 -11.20 6.96
CA ALA A 128 -28.75 -9.74 6.88
C ALA A 128 -29.92 -9.21 6.04
N ASP A 129 -30.58 -8.15 6.54
CA ASP A 129 -31.62 -7.44 5.81
C ASP A 129 -30.97 -6.56 4.72
N PRO A 130 -31.30 -6.76 3.43
CA PRO A 130 -30.74 -5.95 2.35
C PRO A 130 -30.93 -4.44 2.55
N ASP A 131 -32.07 -4.00 3.09
CA ASP A 131 -32.32 -2.57 3.29
C ASP A 131 -31.37 -1.99 4.37
N GLU A 132 -31.01 -2.79 5.39
CA GLU A 132 -30.03 -2.37 6.41
C GLU A 132 -28.59 -2.42 5.89
N VAL A 133 -28.27 -3.41 5.05
CA VAL A 133 -26.98 -3.52 4.37
C VAL A 133 -26.74 -2.30 3.48
N ASP A 134 -27.74 -1.92 2.69
CA ASP A 134 -27.70 -0.72 1.84
C ASP A 134 -27.56 0.55 2.70
N GLU A 135 -28.30 0.68 3.81
CA GLU A 135 -28.16 1.83 4.73
C GLU A 135 -26.75 1.92 5.35
N TYR A 136 -26.17 0.78 5.74
CA TYR A 136 -24.82 0.76 6.32
C TYR A 136 -23.76 1.06 5.25
N ALA A 137 -23.89 0.51 4.05
CA ALA A 137 -23.02 0.80 2.93
C ALA A 137 -23.05 2.28 2.55
N ASP A 138 -24.25 2.86 2.40
CA ASP A 138 -24.42 4.30 2.17
C ASP A 138 -23.76 5.14 3.28
N TYR A 139 -23.85 4.69 4.54
CA TYR A 139 -23.22 5.36 5.67
C TYR A 139 -21.69 5.31 5.61
N LYS A 140 -21.10 4.15 5.28
CA LYS A 140 -19.64 3.98 5.12
C LYS A 140 -19.13 4.53 3.78
N GLY A 141 -20.03 4.94 2.87
CA GLY A 141 -19.68 5.35 1.52
C GLY A 141 -19.29 4.19 0.60
N TYR A 142 -19.66 2.95 0.96
CA TYR A 142 -19.43 1.78 0.11
C TYR A 142 -20.45 1.75 -1.02
N GLU A 143 -19.96 1.67 -2.25
CA GLU A 143 -20.80 1.31 -3.40
C GLU A 143 -20.87 -0.23 -3.50
N LEU A 144 -21.87 -0.84 -2.84
CA LEU A 144 -22.03 -2.31 -2.88
C LEU A 144 -22.44 -2.84 -4.27
N GLU A 145 -23.01 -2.01 -5.13
CA GLU A 145 -23.47 -2.40 -6.48
C GLU A 145 -22.30 -2.59 -7.48
N SER A 146 -21.11 -2.04 -7.21
CA SER A 146 -19.97 -2.01 -8.16
C SER A 146 -18.90 -3.09 -7.93
N GLY A 147 -18.83 -3.67 -6.73
CA GLY A 147 -17.65 -4.42 -6.27
C GLY A 147 -17.46 -5.85 -6.81
N LEU A 148 -18.50 -6.52 -7.32
CA LEU A 148 -18.39 -7.93 -7.78
C LEU A 148 -18.72 -8.14 -9.27
N THR A 149 -19.33 -7.16 -9.93
CA THR A 149 -19.64 -7.21 -11.36
C THR A 149 -18.65 -6.43 -12.23
N GLY A 150 -17.60 -5.84 -11.64
CA GLY A 150 -16.54 -5.14 -12.38
C GLY A 150 -16.96 -3.78 -12.95
N GLU A 151 -18.11 -3.26 -12.53
CA GLU A 151 -18.57 -1.91 -12.85
C GLU A 151 -18.10 -0.99 -11.73
N GLY A 152 -16.80 -0.67 -11.68
CA GLY A 152 -16.25 0.31 -10.73
C GLY A 152 -16.95 1.68 -10.80
N PRO A 153 -16.60 2.63 -9.91
CA PRO A 153 -17.27 3.94 -9.82
C PRO A 153 -17.47 4.57 -11.19
N GLU A 154 -18.65 5.16 -11.43
CA GLU A 154 -19.16 5.65 -12.73
C GLU A 154 -18.09 6.45 -13.52
N GLY A 155 -17.22 5.76 -14.28
CA GLY A 155 -16.09 6.37 -14.97
C GLY A 155 -14.92 5.44 -15.27
N ALA A 156 -14.61 4.48 -14.38
CA ALA A 156 -13.52 3.52 -14.56
C ALA A 156 -14.02 2.18 -15.11
N GLY A 157 -14.85 2.22 -16.16
CA GLY A 157 -15.30 1.01 -16.83
C GLY A 157 -14.10 0.21 -17.35
N MET A 158 -14.07 -1.08 -17.05
CA MET A 158 -13.10 -2.01 -17.63
C MET A 158 -13.05 -1.81 -19.16
N PRO A 159 -11.85 -1.75 -19.77
CA PRO A 159 -11.75 -1.52 -21.21
C PRO A 159 -12.43 -2.67 -21.99
N ASP A 160 -13.10 -2.32 -23.09
CA ASP A 160 -13.66 -3.33 -24.01
C ASP A 160 -12.53 -4.05 -24.74
N ASN A 161 -12.18 -5.25 -24.26
CA ASN A 161 -11.16 -6.09 -24.88
C ASN A 161 -11.70 -7.13 -25.87
N SER A 162 -13.00 -7.08 -26.20
CA SER A 162 -13.66 -8.13 -26.98
C SER A 162 -13.08 -8.31 -28.39
N ALA A 163 -12.52 -7.25 -28.98
CA ALA A 163 -11.89 -7.32 -30.30
C ALA A 163 -10.58 -8.12 -30.27
N PHE A 164 -9.78 -7.98 -29.21
CA PHE A 164 -8.53 -8.71 -29.03
C PHE A 164 -8.80 -10.18 -28.68
N GLU A 165 -9.75 -10.41 -27.77
CA GLU A 165 -10.16 -11.77 -27.38
C GLU A 165 -10.78 -12.56 -28.54
N ALA A 166 -11.32 -11.88 -29.56
CA ALA A 166 -11.85 -12.50 -30.77
C ALA A 166 -10.77 -12.94 -31.78
N LEU A 167 -9.51 -12.54 -31.59
CA LEU A 167 -8.38 -13.01 -32.41
C LEU A 167 -8.14 -14.51 -32.19
N ASP A 168 -7.59 -15.19 -33.19
CA ASP A 168 -7.17 -16.58 -32.99
C ASP A 168 -6.04 -16.63 -31.93
N PRO A 169 -5.94 -17.69 -31.10
CA PRO A 169 -4.92 -17.76 -30.03
C PRO A 169 -3.48 -17.56 -30.53
N GLN A 170 -3.17 -18.02 -31.74
CA GLN A 170 -1.86 -17.77 -32.36
C GLN A 170 -1.64 -16.28 -32.66
N GLU A 171 -2.66 -15.56 -33.11
CA GLU A 171 -2.55 -14.12 -33.38
C GLU A 171 -2.41 -13.32 -32.08
N GLN A 172 -3.09 -13.73 -31.00
CA GLN A 172 -2.90 -13.16 -29.66
C GLN A 172 -1.45 -13.41 -29.18
N TYR A 173 -0.94 -14.63 -29.32
CA TYR A 173 0.44 -14.94 -28.97
C TYR A 173 1.46 -14.15 -29.81
N ASP A 174 1.26 -14.07 -31.13
CA ASP A 174 2.13 -13.29 -32.02
C ASP A 174 2.14 -11.80 -31.63
N TRP A 175 1.01 -11.26 -31.13
CA TRP A 175 0.94 -9.92 -30.55
C TRP A 175 1.81 -9.80 -29.29
N TYR A 176 1.72 -10.73 -28.34
CA TYR A 176 2.58 -10.71 -27.14
C TYR A 176 4.06 -10.84 -27.49
N VAL A 177 4.41 -11.67 -28.48
CA VAL A 177 5.79 -11.76 -28.99
C VAL A 177 6.27 -10.40 -29.53
N ALA A 178 5.41 -9.68 -30.26
CA ALA A 178 5.74 -8.35 -30.75
C ALA A 178 5.78 -7.28 -29.64
N TYR A 179 4.94 -7.42 -28.62
CA TYR A 179 4.87 -6.51 -27.46
C TYR A 179 6.09 -6.66 -26.55
N GLN A 180 6.30 -7.85 -25.95
CA GLN A 180 7.30 -8.08 -24.90
C GLN A 180 8.47 -8.99 -25.31
N GLY A 181 8.47 -9.52 -26.54
CA GLY A 181 9.47 -10.45 -27.03
C GLY A 181 9.12 -11.92 -26.77
N GLU A 182 9.72 -12.83 -27.55
CA GLU A 182 9.37 -14.25 -27.57
C GLU A 182 9.55 -14.95 -26.22
N ALA A 183 10.61 -14.64 -25.48
CA ALA A 183 10.88 -15.28 -24.20
C ALA A 183 9.84 -14.90 -23.12
N ALA A 184 9.50 -13.62 -23.01
CA ALA A 184 8.46 -13.14 -22.08
C ALA A 184 7.07 -13.60 -22.51
N ALA A 185 6.76 -13.57 -23.81
CA ALA A 185 5.49 -14.07 -24.32
C ALA A 185 5.30 -15.57 -24.08
N LEU A 186 6.37 -16.36 -24.18
CA LEU A 186 6.30 -17.80 -23.90
C LEU A 186 6.06 -18.08 -22.41
N ASP A 187 6.74 -17.33 -21.54
CA ASP A 187 6.63 -17.45 -20.08
C ASP A 187 5.20 -17.16 -19.59
N GLU A 188 4.63 -16.03 -20.00
CA GLU A 188 3.33 -15.55 -19.50
C GLU A 188 2.14 -16.07 -20.34
N HIS A 189 2.33 -16.28 -21.64
CA HIS A 189 1.26 -16.54 -22.60
C HIS A 189 1.44 -17.80 -23.47
N GLY A 190 2.39 -18.69 -23.11
CA GLY A 190 2.61 -19.96 -23.82
C GLY A 190 1.35 -20.84 -23.93
N TYR A 191 0.40 -20.70 -22.98
CA TYR A 191 -0.86 -21.44 -22.99
C TYR A 191 -1.70 -21.19 -24.25
N LEU A 192 -1.55 -20.04 -24.90
CA LEU A 192 -2.26 -19.71 -26.15
C LEU A 192 -1.84 -20.60 -27.33
N ILE A 193 -0.60 -21.09 -27.31
CA ILE A 193 -0.05 -22.00 -28.33
C ILE A 193 0.04 -23.45 -27.82
N GLY A 194 -0.52 -23.74 -26.64
CA GLY A 194 -0.50 -25.06 -26.03
C GLY A 194 0.84 -25.46 -25.43
N GLU A 195 1.71 -24.49 -25.15
CA GLU A 195 2.90 -24.70 -24.33
C GLU A 195 2.53 -24.39 -22.88
N GLU A 196 2.64 -25.39 -21.99
CA GLU A 196 2.48 -25.15 -20.56
C GLU A 196 3.77 -24.46 -20.07
N GLY A 197 3.64 -23.23 -19.57
CA GLY A 197 4.72 -22.57 -18.85
C GLY A 197 5.16 -23.43 -17.67
N GLU A 198 6.43 -23.33 -17.28
CA GLU A 198 6.86 -23.85 -15.98
C GLU A 198 6.22 -22.99 -14.89
N VAL A 199 4.97 -23.28 -14.53
CA VAL A 199 4.34 -22.67 -13.37
C VAL A 199 5.19 -23.10 -12.18
N ALA A 200 5.86 -22.15 -11.52
CA ALA A 200 6.51 -22.40 -10.25
C ALA A 200 5.45 -23.07 -9.37
N SER A 201 5.66 -24.34 -9.01
CA SER A 201 4.68 -25.05 -8.19
C SER A 201 4.57 -24.30 -6.87
N ASP A 202 3.36 -23.86 -6.52
CA ASP A 202 2.98 -23.32 -5.20
C ASP A 202 3.09 -24.37 -4.07
N ASP A 203 3.91 -25.42 -4.25
CA ASP A 203 4.26 -26.29 -3.15
C ASP A 203 5.05 -25.46 -2.13
N ASP A 204 4.50 -25.32 -0.92
CA ASP A 204 4.99 -24.57 0.27
C ASP A 204 6.43 -24.92 0.74
N GLU A 205 7.23 -25.60 -0.08
CA GLU A 205 8.64 -25.85 0.21
C GLU A 205 9.43 -24.56 0.02
N ILE A 206 9.85 -23.97 1.16
CA ILE A 206 10.87 -22.91 1.23
C ILE A 206 12.04 -23.31 0.32
N TYR A 207 12.26 -22.55 -0.74
CA TYR A 207 13.33 -22.80 -1.70
C TYR A 207 14.68 -22.60 -1.00
N THR A 208 15.41 -23.69 -0.74
CA THR A 208 16.72 -23.65 -0.07
C THR A 208 17.90 -23.69 -1.05
N GLY A 209 17.64 -23.56 -2.35
CA GLY A 209 18.66 -23.54 -3.39
C GLY A 209 19.32 -22.16 -3.57
N ASP A 210 20.58 -22.15 -4.04
CA ASP A 210 21.33 -20.92 -4.38
C ASP A 210 20.86 -20.29 -5.71
N GLU A 211 20.02 -20.97 -6.50
CA GLU A 211 19.49 -20.53 -7.79
C GLU A 211 18.21 -19.69 -7.61
N PHE A 212 17.92 -18.77 -8.53
CA PHE A 212 16.66 -18.04 -8.50
C PHE A 212 15.51 -19.00 -8.80
N ALA A 213 14.42 -18.88 -8.04
CA ALA A 213 13.20 -19.63 -8.31
C ALA A 213 12.48 -19.07 -9.55
N TYR A 214 12.65 -17.78 -9.83
CA TYR A 214 12.15 -17.12 -11.03
C TYR A 214 13.14 -16.05 -11.51
N VAL A 215 13.35 -15.98 -12.83
CA VAL A 215 14.08 -14.87 -13.46
C VAL A 215 13.23 -14.37 -14.61
N GLN A 216 12.76 -13.14 -14.49
CA GLN A 216 11.95 -12.52 -15.53
C GLN A 216 12.73 -12.49 -16.85
N PRO A 217 12.15 -12.95 -17.96
CA PRO A 217 12.77 -12.80 -19.28
C PRO A 217 13.10 -11.34 -19.59
N GLU A 218 14.23 -11.08 -20.23
CA GLU A 218 14.60 -9.73 -20.64
C GLU A 218 13.55 -9.15 -21.60
N PRO A 219 13.06 -7.92 -21.37
CA PRO A 219 12.06 -7.32 -22.25
C PRO A 219 12.61 -7.23 -23.66
N GLY A 220 11.81 -7.72 -24.61
CA GLY A 220 12.01 -7.64 -26.05
C GLY A 220 10.90 -6.85 -26.73
N GLY A 221 10.78 -7.02 -28.05
CA GLY A 221 9.69 -6.43 -28.83
C GLY A 221 9.61 -4.90 -28.74
N CYS A 222 8.40 -4.38 -28.88
CA CYS A 222 8.09 -2.96 -28.78
C CYS A 222 8.29 -2.39 -27.37
N LEU A 223 8.15 -3.21 -26.32
CA LEU A 223 8.47 -2.83 -24.95
C LEU A 223 9.95 -2.48 -24.83
N ARG A 224 10.84 -3.28 -25.44
CA ARG A 224 12.27 -2.96 -25.45
C ARG A 224 12.60 -1.70 -26.25
N GLU A 225 11.96 -1.49 -27.39
CA GLU A 225 12.16 -0.27 -28.18
C GLU A 225 11.75 0.98 -27.39
N MET A 226 10.62 0.90 -26.65
CA MET A 226 10.22 1.95 -25.73
C MET A 226 11.28 2.17 -24.63
N ILE A 227 11.75 1.09 -24.00
CA ILE A 227 12.76 1.18 -22.94
C ILE A 227 14.03 1.85 -23.44
N ASP A 228 14.57 1.43 -24.57
CA ASP A 228 15.81 1.98 -25.16
C ASP A 228 15.62 3.45 -25.62
N ALA A 229 14.39 3.86 -25.94
CA ALA A 229 14.09 5.25 -26.33
C ALA A 229 14.04 6.21 -25.12
N LEU A 230 13.52 5.74 -23.98
CA LEU A 230 13.26 6.59 -22.81
C LEU A 230 14.34 6.49 -21.73
N TYR A 231 14.82 5.28 -21.49
CA TYR A 231 15.61 4.92 -20.32
C TYR A 231 17.03 4.51 -20.68
N ASP A 232 17.94 4.82 -19.77
CA ASP A 232 19.38 4.54 -19.93
C ASP A 232 19.88 3.44 -18.96
N ASP A 233 19.03 2.95 -18.04
CA ASP A 233 19.40 2.02 -16.94
C ASP A 233 18.50 0.78 -16.85
N LEU A 234 18.43 0.00 -17.94
CA LEU A 234 17.82 -1.33 -17.89
C LEU A 234 18.74 -2.30 -17.14
N ARG A 235 18.26 -2.86 -16.03
CA ARG A 235 19.03 -3.77 -15.18
C ARG A 235 18.14 -4.82 -14.53
N LEU A 236 18.69 -6.02 -14.34
CA LEU A 236 18.05 -7.08 -13.57
C LEU A 236 18.31 -6.83 -12.08
N VAL A 237 17.24 -6.71 -11.29
CA VAL A 237 17.27 -6.49 -9.84
C VAL A 237 16.77 -7.75 -9.16
N GLU A 238 17.48 -8.19 -8.11
CA GLU A 238 17.08 -9.35 -7.30
C GLU A 238 16.11 -8.89 -6.21
N ASP A 239 15.19 -9.76 -5.82
CA ASP A 239 14.37 -9.53 -4.64
C ASP A 239 15.23 -9.28 -3.39
N PRO A 240 14.73 -8.48 -2.43
CA PRO A 240 15.41 -8.30 -1.15
C PRO A 240 15.62 -9.64 -0.43
N GLU A 241 16.69 -9.71 0.36
CA GLU A 241 17.01 -10.89 1.17
C GLU A 241 15.91 -11.13 2.20
N GLY A 242 15.19 -12.26 2.10
CA GLY A 242 14.08 -12.60 3.00
C GLY A 242 12.77 -12.97 2.32
N SER A 243 12.63 -12.72 1.01
CA SER A 243 11.45 -13.14 0.24
C SER A 243 11.27 -14.66 0.27
N LYS A 244 10.00 -15.12 0.36
CA LYS A 244 9.64 -16.55 0.36
C LYS A 244 10.13 -17.27 -0.90
N VAL A 245 10.13 -16.55 -2.02
CA VAL A 245 10.61 -16.98 -3.33
C VAL A 245 11.66 -15.97 -3.77
N ARG A 246 12.85 -16.44 -4.17
CA ARG A 246 13.92 -15.57 -4.67
C ARG A 246 13.71 -15.32 -6.17
N GLY A 247 13.16 -14.17 -6.51
CA GLY A 247 12.99 -13.70 -7.88
C GLY A 247 14.08 -12.74 -8.34
N ALA A 248 14.14 -12.50 -9.64
CA ALA A 248 14.87 -11.40 -10.23
C ALA A 248 14.05 -10.78 -11.38
N TYR A 249 13.92 -9.45 -11.37
CA TYR A 249 13.02 -8.69 -12.24
C TYR A 249 13.74 -7.55 -12.94
N TRP A 250 13.34 -7.23 -14.17
CA TRP A 250 13.93 -6.14 -14.93
C TRP A 250 13.37 -4.79 -14.48
N HIS A 251 14.27 -3.90 -14.13
CA HIS A 251 13.97 -2.54 -13.73
C HIS A 251 14.56 -1.56 -14.75
N TYR A 252 13.76 -0.58 -15.16
CA TYR A 252 14.18 0.44 -16.13
C TYR A 252 13.70 1.86 -15.79
N ARG A 253 12.61 1.99 -15.01
CA ARG A 253 12.12 3.29 -14.54
C ARG A 253 12.98 3.81 -13.38
N PRO A 254 13.02 5.12 -13.12
CA PRO A 254 13.49 5.64 -11.84
C PRO A 254 12.51 5.26 -10.72
N VAL A 255 13.01 4.74 -9.59
CA VAL A 255 12.17 4.45 -8.42
C VAL A 255 11.61 5.76 -7.86
N ASN A 256 10.29 5.82 -7.72
CA ASN A 256 9.60 6.91 -7.05
C ASN A 256 9.85 6.80 -5.53
N PRO A 257 10.41 7.82 -4.88
CA PRO A 257 10.69 7.75 -3.44
C PRO A 257 9.46 7.56 -2.55
N VAL A 258 8.26 7.88 -3.05
CA VAL A 258 6.99 7.63 -2.35
C VAL A 258 6.69 6.12 -2.26
N ASP A 259 7.21 5.32 -3.19
CA ASP A 259 6.98 3.86 -3.26
C ASP A 259 8.13 3.06 -2.58
N ASP A 260 9.05 3.73 -1.88
CA ASP A 260 10.20 3.08 -1.23
C ASP A 260 9.78 2.46 0.11
N PHE A 261 9.49 1.16 0.07
CA PHE A 261 9.07 0.34 1.22
C PHE A 261 9.97 0.45 2.45
N ALA A 262 11.28 0.66 2.29
CA ALA A 262 12.19 0.76 3.44
C ALA A 262 11.89 2.00 4.29
N ASN A 263 11.50 3.11 3.66
CA ASN A 263 11.13 4.32 4.37
C ASN A 263 9.71 4.21 4.96
N ALA A 264 8.83 3.43 4.33
CA ALA A 264 7.51 3.12 4.87
C ALA A 264 7.62 2.27 6.16
N GLU A 265 8.56 1.31 6.22
CA GLU A 265 8.84 0.52 7.42
C GLU A 265 9.30 1.40 8.59
N ASP A 266 10.19 2.37 8.35
CA ASP A 266 10.62 3.33 9.38
C ASP A 266 9.44 4.19 9.90
N SER A 267 8.50 4.57 9.02
CA SER A 267 7.26 5.28 9.39
C SER A 267 6.35 4.41 10.26
N GLN A 268 6.17 3.14 9.88
CA GLN A 268 5.36 2.19 10.62
C GLN A 268 5.92 1.95 12.03
N ILE A 269 7.25 1.75 12.15
CA ILE A 269 7.91 1.60 13.44
C ILE A 269 7.66 2.82 14.33
N MET A 270 7.73 4.03 13.77
CA MET A 270 7.45 5.26 14.52
C MET A 270 6.00 5.29 15.03
N TYR A 271 5.04 4.89 14.19
CA TYR A 271 3.64 4.79 14.57
C TYR A 271 3.43 3.76 15.69
N ASP A 272 3.92 2.53 15.51
CA ASP A 272 3.77 1.44 16.47
C ASP A 272 4.37 1.80 17.84
N GLU A 273 5.56 2.39 17.87
CA GLU A 273 6.21 2.84 19.11
C GLU A 273 5.39 3.93 19.84
N ALA A 274 4.71 4.80 19.09
CA ALA A 274 3.90 5.88 19.63
C ALA A 274 2.58 5.38 20.23
N ILE A 275 1.95 4.37 19.62
CA ILE A 275 0.66 3.83 20.09
C ILE A 275 0.79 2.68 21.10
N ALA A 276 1.95 2.03 21.21
CA ALA A 276 2.15 0.89 22.10
C ALA A 276 1.70 1.13 23.57
N PRO A 277 1.89 2.31 24.19
CA PRO A 277 1.37 2.56 25.54
C PRO A 277 -0.16 2.52 25.61
N VAL A 278 -0.87 3.11 24.65
CA VAL A 278 -2.34 3.17 24.64
C VAL A 278 -2.96 1.85 24.17
N GLN A 279 -2.25 1.04 23.39
CA GLN A 279 -2.66 -0.35 23.08
C GLN A 279 -2.81 -1.19 24.36
N VAL A 280 -1.85 -1.10 25.29
CA VAL A 280 -1.92 -1.82 26.57
C VAL A 280 -3.09 -1.32 27.41
N GLU A 281 -3.29 -0.01 27.47
CA GLU A 281 -4.41 0.60 28.20
C GLU A 281 -5.77 0.18 27.63
N LEU A 282 -5.89 0.10 26.29
CA LEU A 282 -7.10 -0.35 25.60
C LEU A 282 -7.44 -1.80 25.98
N VAL A 283 -6.46 -2.71 25.90
CA VAL A 283 -6.66 -4.12 26.26
C VAL A 283 -7.00 -4.28 27.74
N ASP A 284 -6.35 -3.50 28.62
CA ASP A 284 -6.67 -3.51 30.05
C ASP A 284 -8.11 -3.02 30.29
N CYS A 285 -8.58 -1.97 29.59
CA CYS A 285 -9.97 -1.50 29.66
C CYS A 285 -10.96 -2.58 29.20
N LEU A 286 -10.71 -3.21 28.04
CA LEU A 286 -11.53 -4.32 27.55
C LEU A 286 -11.64 -5.44 28.59
N ALA A 287 -10.52 -5.79 29.23
CA ALA A 287 -10.50 -6.78 30.30
C ALA A 287 -11.31 -6.35 31.53
N GLU A 288 -11.30 -5.07 31.93
CA GLU A 288 -12.13 -4.55 33.02
C GLU A 288 -13.63 -4.64 32.71
N HIS A 289 -14.00 -4.55 31.42
CA HIS A 289 -15.36 -4.76 30.90
C HIS A 289 -15.70 -6.24 30.66
N GLY A 290 -14.80 -7.16 31.00
CA GLY A 290 -15.00 -8.62 30.91
C GLY A 290 -14.65 -9.22 29.54
N LEU A 291 -14.13 -8.42 28.61
CA LEU A 291 -13.60 -8.84 27.32
C LEU A 291 -12.12 -9.19 27.47
N HIS A 292 -11.85 -10.36 28.07
CA HIS A 292 -10.49 -10.81 28.34
C HIS A 292 -9.83 -11.53 27.16
N GLY A 293 -8.50 -11.48 27.09
CA GLY A 293 -7.68 -12.32 26.21
C GLY A 293 -7.35 -11.71 24.86
N TRP A 294 -7.77 -10.47 24.61
CA TRP A 294 -7.38 -9.72 23.42
C TRP A 294 -5.90 -9.34 23.49
N GLU A 295 -5.21 -9.52 22.38
CA GLU A 295 -3.83 -9.11 22.18
C GLU A 295 -3.74 -8.45 20.81
N PHE A 296 -2.87 -7.44 20.68
CA PHE A 296 -2.53 -6.86 19.39
C PHE A 296 -1.58 -7.82 18.65
N ASP A 297 -1.81 -8.00 17.36
CA ASP A 297 -0.95 -8.80 16.49
C ASP A 297 0.34 -8.04 16.09
N GLU A 298 1.15 -8.68 15.24
CA GLU A 298 2.39 -8.08 14.72
C GLU A 298 2.13 -6.86 13.81
N GLU A 299 0.91 -6.69 13.30
CA GLU A 299 0.48 -5.56 12.47
C GLU A 299 -0.12 -4.42 13.31
N GLY A 300 -0.14 -4.55 14.63
CA GLY A 300 -0.68 -3.55 15.53
C GLY A 300 -2.20 -3.47 15.50
N SER A 301 -2.88 -4.55 15.11
CA SER A 301 -4.34 -4.68 15.03
C SER A 301 -4.89 -5.66 16.07
N LEU A 302 -6.18 -5.52 16.44
CA LEU A 302 -6.88 -6.58 17.16
C LEU A 302 -7.54 -7.52 16.14
N PRO A 303 -7.52 -8.86 16.36
CA PRO A 303 -8.07 -9.86 15.43
C PRO A 303 -9.61 -9.94 15.51
N ILE A 304 -10.26 -8.79 15.46
CA ILE A 304 -11.70 -8.58 15.59
C ILE A 304 -12.44 -9.18 14.38
N SER A 305 -11.91 -8.96 13.18
CA SER A 305 -12.49 -9.48 11.94
C SER A 305 -12.60 -11.01 11.98
N ASP A 306 -11.55 -11.71 12.39
CA ASP A 306 -11.55 -13.18 12.51
C ASP A 306 -12.51 -13.67 13.60
N TYR A 307 -12.53 -12.98 14.75
CA TYR A 307 -13.44 -13.30 15.85
C TYR A 307 -14.92 -13.20 15.42
N PHE A 308 -15.28 -12.16 14.67
CA PHE A 308 -16.65 -12.01 14.17
C PHE A 308 -16.95 -12.88 12.95
N TYR A 309 -15.95 -13.18 12.12
CA TYR A 309 -16.09 -14.20 11.10
C TYR A 309 -16.44 -15.56 11.73
N GLU A 310 -15.75 -15.96 12.81
CA GLU A 310 -16.10 -17.18 13.55
C GLU A 310 -17.51 -17.11 14.14
N LEU A 311 -17.90 -15.96 14.71
CA LEU A 311 -19.25 -15.78 15.25
C LEU A 311 -20.32 -16.03 14.17
N TYR A 312 -20.14 -15.49 12.96
CA TYR A 312 -21.13 -15.55 11.90
C TYR A 312 -21.10 -16.87 11.11
N GLU A 313 -19.92 -17.28 10.64
CA GLU A 313 -19.73 -18.38 9.69
C GLU A 313 -19.31 -19.70 10.36
N GLY A 314 -18.85 -19.64 11.61
CA GLY A 314 -18.36 -20.79 12.37
C GLY A 314 -16.83 -20.94 12.33
N THR A 315 -16.32 -22.02 12.94
CA THR A 315 -14.87 -22.22 13.18
C THR A 315 -14.02 -22.00 11.94
N ALA A 316 -13.18 -20.96 11.97
CA ALA A 316 -12.02 -20.80 11.12
C ALA A 316 -10.84 -21.60 11.70
N ASP A 317 -9.92 -22.08 10.86
CA ASP A 317 -8.78 -22.92 11.29
C ASP A 317 -7.59 -22.09 11.84
N VAL A 318 -7.82 -20.80 12.10
CA VAL A 318 -6.82 -19.81 12.54
C VAL A 318 -7.37 -19.13 13.78
N HIS A 319 -6.71 -19.30 14.93
CA HIS A 319 -7.16 -18.69 16.20
C HIS A 319 -6.03 -17.91 16.85
N ASP A 320 -5.84 -16.69 16.38
CA ASP A 320 -5.05 -15.67 17.09
C ASP A 320 -5.96 -14.71 17.89
N HIS A 321 -7.24 -15.06 18.08
CA HIS A 321 -8.23 -14.29 18.86
C HIS A 321 -8.78 -15.08 20.08
N PRO A 322 -9.45 -14.42 21.05
CA PRO A 322 -10.12 -15.10 22.16
C PRO A 322 -11.21 -16.07 21.69
N ASN A 323 -11.46 -17.15 22.44
CA ASN A 323 -12.59 -18.05 22.15
C ASN A 323 -13.92 -17.32 22.32
N LEU A 324 -14.87 -17.62 21.43
CA LEU A 324 -16.27 -17.24 21.64
C LEU A 324 -16.79 -17.77 22.99
N PRO A 325 -17.64 -17.01 23.69
CA PRO A 325 -18.24 -17.49 24.93
C PRO A 325 -19.18 -18.69 24.67
N ASP A 326 -19.26 -19.63 25.62
CA ASP A 326 -20.09 -20.84 25.51
C ASP A 326 -21.58 -20.56 25.25
N ASP A 327 -22.04 -19.37 25.63
CA ASP A 327 -23.40 -18.88 25.44
C ASP A 327 -23.54 -17.87 24.29
N ALA A 328 -22.57 -17.81 23.38
CA ALA A 328 -22.64 -17.02 22.17
C ALA A 328 -23.95 -17.33 21.39
N PRO A 329 -24.63 -16.28 20.87
CA PRO A 329 -25.89 -16.44 20.15
C PRO A 329 -25.69 -17.22 18.84
N THR A 330 -26.69 -18.02 18.48
CA THR A 330 -26.64 -18.85 17.27
C THR A 330 -27.48 -18.30 16.11
N ASP A 331 -28.46 -17.44 16.40
CA ASP A 331 -29.29 -16.78 15.38
C ASP A 331 -28.74 -15.40 15.01
N PHE A 332 -29.04 -14.95 13.78
CA PHE A 332 -28.53 -13.69 13.22
C PHE A 332 -28.79 -12.48 14.13
N GLU A 333 -30.02 -12.29 14.59
CA GLU A 333 -30.38 -11.16 15.46
C GLU A 333 -29.60 -11.16 16.77
N GLY A 334 -29.45 -12.34 17.38
CA GLY A 334 -28.62 -12.50 18.56
C GLY A 334 -27.16 -12.14 18.30
N LYS A 335 -26.57 -12.64 17.20
CA LYS A 335 -25.17 -12.35 16.82
C LYS A 335 -24.95 -10.86 16.56
N LYS A 336 -25.87 -10.21 15.83
CA LYS A 336 -25.82 -8.77 15.56
C LYS A 336 -25.91 -7.95 16.83
N ALA A 337 -26.81 -8.31 17.75
CA ALA A 337 -26.90 -7.64 19.04
C ALA A 337 -25.63 -7.84 19.90
N PHE A 338 -25.00 -9.01 19.82
CA PHE A 338 -23.72 -9.29 20.48
C PHE A 338 -22.59 -8.45 19.90
N GLU A 339 -22.46 -8.38 18.57
CA GLU A 339 -21.48 -7.53 17.88
C GLU A 339 -21.65 -6.05 18.25
N ILE A 340 -22.88 -5.52 18.19
CA ILE A 340 -23.16 -4.12 18.56
C ILE A 340 -22.75 -3.84 20.01
N ALA A 341 -23.08 -4.74 20.94
CA ALA A 341 -22.69 -4.58 22.33
C ALA A 341 -21.16 -4.57 22.50
N PHE A 342 -20.45 -5.51 21.84
CA PHE A 342 -18.99 -5.54 21.84
C PHE A 342 -18.39 -4.25 21.25
N ALA A 343 -18.90 -3.80 20.11
CA ALA A 343 -18.42 -2.61 19.42
C ALA A 343 -18.57 -1.35 20.27
N VAL A 344 -19.68 -1.22 21.01
CA VAL A 344 -19.89 -0.11 21.94
C VAL A 344 -18.87 -0.11 23.06
N GLU A 345 -18.64 -1.25 23.71
CA GLU A 345 -17.64 -1.36 24.79
C GLU A 345 -16.22 -1.08 24.26
N LEU A 346 -15.90 -1.57 23.05
CA LEU A 346 -14.64 -1.27 22.38
C LEU A 346 -14.47 0.22 22.10
N ALA A 347 -15.51 0.88 21.57
CA ALA A 347 -15.50 2.30 21.29
C ALA A 347 -15.39 3.14 22.57
N GLU A 348 -16.10 2.76 23.64
CA GLU A 348 -16.02 3.43 24.95
C GLU A 348 -14.61 3.30 25.55
N CYS A 349 -14.00 2.12 25.49
CA CYS A 349 -12.61 1.93 25.92
C CYS A 349 -11.62 2.70 25.04
N GLY A 350 -11.87 2.79 23.73
CA GLY A 350 -11.10 3.61 22.80
C GLY A 350 -11.11 5.10 23.18
N ASP A 351 -12.28 5.62 23.57
CA ASP A 351 -12.44 6.99 24.04
C ASP A 351 -11.85 7.20 25.45
N GLU A 352 -12.04 6.26 26.38
CA GLU A 352 -11.56 6.37 27.78
C GLU A 352 -10.03 6.37 27.86
N THR A 353 -9.37 5.54 27.06
CA THR A 353 -7.91 5.42 27.02
C THR A 353 -7.25 6.48 26.14
N GLY A 354 -8.05 7.21 25.34
CA GLY A 354 -7.53 8.14 24.34
C GLY A 354 -6.83 7.45 23.18
N PHE A 355 -7.13 6.17 22.93
CA PHE A 355 -6.52 5.38 21.87
C PHE A 355 -6.74 6.04 20.50
N ARG A 356 -7.97 6.43 20.17
CA ARG A 356 -8.30 7.02 18.86
C ARG A 356 -7.51 8.30 18.60
N GLU A 357 -7.54 9.25 19.54
CA GLU A 357 -6.83 10.53 19.41
C GLU A 357 -5.30 10.33 19.32
N THR A 358 -4.76 9.35 20.06
CA THR A 358 -3.33 9.04 20.06
C THR A 358 -2.91 8.39 18.74
N ALA A 359 -3.69 7.42 18.24
CA ALA A 359 -3.44 6.76 16.97
C ALA A 359 -3.53 7.74 15.79
N GLU A 360 -4.54 8.62 15.78
CA GLU A 360 -4.68 9.68 14.78
C GLU A 360 -3.43 10.55 14.71
N GLN A 361 -3.00 11.05 15.86
CA GLN A 361 -1.85 11.93 15.94
C GLN A 361 -0.54 11.19 15.62
N ALA A 362 -0.38 9.96 16.11
CA ALA A 362 0.81 9.16 15.84
C ALA A 362 0.96 8.85 14.35
N TRP A 363 -0.15 8.55 13.67
CA TRP A 363 -0.15 8.31 12.23
C TRP A 363 0.14 9.59 11.46
N ALA A 364 -0.50 10.69 11.83
CA ALA A 364 -0.21 12.00 11.25
C ALA A 364 1.28 12.38 11.36
N ASP A 365 1.87 12.20 12.55
CA ASP A 365 3.26 12.51 12.83
C ASP A 365 4.22 11.60 12.07
N SER A 366 3.93 10.29 11.97
CA SER A 366 4.78 9.34 11.25
C SER A 366 4.76 9.61 9.74
N GLN A 367 3.57 9.84 9.17
CA GLN A 367 3.41 10.18 7.76
C GLN A 367 4.08 11.51 7.41
N GLU A 368 3.89 12.56 8.22
CA GLU A 368 4.60 13.83 8.02
C GLU A 368 6.12 13.61 8.04
N ALA A 369 6.63 12.89 9.04
CA ALA A 369 8.06 12.61 9.15
C ALA A 369 8.60 11.85 7.91
N PHE A 370 7.85 10.84 7.43
CA PHE A 370 8.18 10.11 6.21
C PHE A 370 8.26 11.04 4.99
N TYR A 371 7.19 11.77 4.67
CA TYR A 371 7.13 12.62 3.48
C TYR A 371 8.15 13.75 3.51
N VAL A 372 8.40 14.35 4.69
CA VAL A 372 9.47 15.34 4.89
C VAL A 372 10.85 14.72 4.61
N SER A 373 11.08 13.46 5.01
CA SER A 373 12.36 12.79 4.82
C SER A 373 12.70 12.53 3.34
N ILE A 374 11.67 12.28 2.52
CA ILE A 374 11.83 11.98 1.09
C ILE A 374 11.65 13.20 0.18
N GLU A 375 11.15 14.33 0.68
CA GLU A 375 10.74 15.49 -0.13
C GLU A 375 11.76 15.90 -1.20
N THR A 376 13.03 16.07 -0.80
CA THR A 376 14.10 16.49 -1.73
C THR A 376 14.35 15.44 -2.81
N ALA A 377 14.28 14.15 -2.45
CA ALA A 377 14.43 13.06 -3.40
C ALA A 377 13.25 13.01 -4.37
N THR A 378 12.02 13.21 -3.86
CA THR A 378 10.79 13.23 -4.67
C THR A 378 10.84 14.34 -5.70
N TYR A 379 11.20 15.58 -5.34
CA TYR A 379 11.34 16.65 -6.34
C TYR A 379 12.41 16.37 -7.39
N ALA A 380 13.55 15.79 -7.00
CA ALA A 380 14.59 15.39 -7.95
C ALA A 380 14.09 14.29 -8.90
N TRP A 381 13.33 13.33 -8.39
CA TRP A 381 12.67 12.29 -9.20
C TRP A 381 11.66 12.91 -10.17
N GLN A 382 10.80 13.84 -9.72
CA GLN A 382 9.82 14.52 -10.57
C GLN A 382 10.50 15.31 -11.70
N GLU A 383 11.62 15.99 -11.44
CA GLU A 383 12.43 16.62 -12.50
C GLU A 383 12.96 15.59 -13.51
N GLY A 384 13.41 14.43 -13.03
CA GLY A 384 13.83 13.30 -13.86
C GLY A 384 12.71 12.79 -14.77
N VAL A 385 11.51 12.57 -14.22
CA VAL A 385 10.34 12.11 -14.98
C VAL A 385 9.92 13.13 -16.04
N ARG A 386 9.91 14.43 -15.73
CA ARG A 386 9.62 15.47 -16.73
C ARG A 386 10.62 15.47 -17.89
N ALA A 387 11.89 15.15 -17.62
CA ALA A 387 12.89 14.99 -18.67
C ALA A 387 12.62 13.74 -19.54
N ILE A 388 12.18 12.63 -18.93
CA ILE A 388 11.77 11.41 -19.66
C ILE A 388 10.53 11.67 -20.51
N LEU A 389 9.52 12.36 -19.98
CA LEU A 389 8.33 12.78 -20.73
C LEU A 389 8.69 13.64 -21.95
N THR A 390 9.71 14.49 -21.83
CA THR A 390 10.23 15.26 -22.98
C THR A 390 10.80 14.31 -24.05
N LYS A 391 11.60 13.30 -23.67
CA LYS A 391 12.09 12.27 -24.61
C LYS A 391 10.93 11.51 -25.25
N ALA A 392 9.91 11.15 -24.48
CA ALA A 392 8.73 10.43 -24.97
C ALA A 392 7.96 11.23 -26.02
N GLN A 393 7.80 12.54 -25.80
CA GLN A 393 7.18 13.43 -26.80
C GLN A 393 8.00 13.50 -28.09
N GLU A 394 9.33 13.46 -28.02
CA GLU A 394 10.20 13.42 -29.21
C GLU A 394 10.06 12.10 -29.95
N ALA A 395 10.03 10.96 -29.25
CA ALA A 395 9.86 9.63 -29.82
C ALA A 395 8.49 9.47 -30.51
N LEU A 396 7.42 10.03 -29.94
CA LEU A 396 6.08 10.00 -30.55
C LEU A 396 5.92 10.89 -31.78
N GLN A 397 6.89 11.77 -32.07
CA GLN A 397 6.87 12.68 -33.22
C GLN A 397 7.79 12.26 -34.37
N SER A 398 8.72 11.34 -34.11
CA SER A 398 9.61 10.76 -35.13
C SER A 398 8.89 9.72 -35.97
#